data_AF-A0A958JEU7-F1
#
_entry.id   AF-A0A958JEU7-F1
#
_cell.length_a   1.000
_cell.length_b   1.000
_cell.length_c   1.000
_cell.angle_alpha   90.00
_cell.angle_beta   90.00
_cell.angle_gamma   90.00
#
_symmetry.space_group_name_H-M   'P 1'
#
loop_
_entity.id
_entity.type
_entity.pdbx_description
1 polymer ?
#
loop_
_entity_poly.entity_id
_entity_poly.type
_entity_poly.pdbx_seq_one_letter_code
_entity_poly.pdbx_strand_id
1 'polypeptide(L)'
;MFRRVLAFILPLFVVLVAVFGMAAVGSEVLSGRKVAVRFWKVPIVGGISQSLFSPGNRVYHYPFVSELYEMEVGIHDFSFSTRPNSADGPLQTRALDGNEVTLEVTVTYEIS
;
A
#
# COMPACT_ATOMS: atom_id res chain seq x y z
N MET A 1 17.87 36.02 35.55
CA MET A 1 18.39 34.70 35.13
C MET A 1 17.32 33.86 34.43
N PHE A 2 16.13 33.71 35.02
CA PHE A 2 15.03 32.86 34.52
C PHE A 2 14.58 33.15 33.07
N ARG A 3 14.45 34.42 32.67
CA ARG A 3 14.08 34.81 31.29
C ARG A 3 15.09 34.36 30.22
N ARG A 4 16.39 34.31 30.54
CA ARG A 4 17.43 33.86 29.60
C ARG A 4 17.37 32.34 29.41
N VAL A 5 17.17 31.61 30.50
CA VAL A 5 17.04 30.14 30.46
C VAL A 5 15.78 29.71 29.69
N LEU A 6 14.65 30.38 29.91
CA LEU A 6 13.41 30.12 29.18
C LEU A 6 13.56 30.38 27.67
N ALA A 7 14.31 31.42 27.29
CA ALA A 7 14.57 31.76 25.88
C ALA A 7 15.41 30.71 25.13
N PHE A 8 16.19 29.89 25.83
CA PHE A 8 16.94 28.77 25.22
C PHE A 8 16.16 27.45 25.25
N ILE A 9 15.39 27.20 26.31
CA ILE A 9 14.62 25.95 26.45
C ILE A 9 13.43 25.92 25.50
N LEU A 10 12.74 27.05 25.32
CA LEU A 10 11.55 27.12 24.46
C LEU A 10 11.81 26.75 23.00
N PRO A 11 12.81 27.32 22.28
CA PRO A 11 13.09 26.92 20.91
C PRO A 11 13.59 25.48 20.83
N LEU A 12 14.38 25.01 21.80
CA LEU A 12 14.82 23.61 21.85
C LEU A 12 13.62 22.65 21.99
N PHE A 13 12.67 23.00 22.85
CA PHE A 13 11.45 22.24 23.05
C PHE A 13 10.58 22.23 21.77
N VAL A 14 10.44 23.36 21.08
CA VAL A 14 9.72 23.44 19.80
C VAL A 14 10.38 22.57 18.73
N VAL A 15 11.72 22.58 18.63
CA VAL A 15 12.47 21.72 17.71
C VAL A 15 12.26 20.24 18.04
N LEU A 16 12.31 19.87 19.32
CA LEU A 16 12.04 18.51 19.76
C LEU A 16 10.62 18.06 19.40
N VAL A 17 9.61 18.88 19.69
CA VAL A 17 8.21 18.58 19.35
C VAL A 17 8.00 18.49 17.84
N ALA A 18 8.67 19.33 17.04
CA ALA A 18 8.60 19.26 15.58
C ALA A 18 9.22 17.95 15.04
N VAL A 19 10.37 17.53 15.56
CA VAL A 19 11.04 16.28 15.15
C VAL A 19 10.22 15.06 15.55
N PHE A 20 9.74 15.01 16.79
CA PHE A 20 8.91 13.89 17.27
C PHE A 20 7.52 13.87 16.61
N GLY A 21 6.93 15.04 16.36
CA GLY A 21 5.66 15.17 15.64
C GLY A 21 5.76 14.64 14.22
N MET A 22 6.83 14.96 13.49
CA MET A 22 7.06 14.42 12.14
C MET A 22 7.30 12.91 12.13
N ALA A 23 7.92 12.35 13.17
CA ALA A 23 8.08 10.89 13.30
C ALA A 23 6.76 10.16 13.58
N ALA A 24 5.82 10.81 14.28
CA ALA A 24 4.49 10.25 14.55
C ALA A 24 3.57 10.28 13.32
N VAL A 25 3.63 11.35 12.51
CA VAL A 25 2.81 11.50 11.30
C VAL A 25 3.20 10.49 10.22
N GLY A 26 4.47 10.10 10.15
CA GLY A 26 4.96 9.16 9.14
C GLY A 26 4.75 7.68 9.49
N SER A 27 4.15 7.32 10.63
CA SER A 27 4.02 5.91 11.01
C SER A 27 2.68 5.33 10.56
N GLU A 28 2.71 4.33 9.70
CA GLU A 28 1.55 3.59 9.24
C GLU A 28 1.72 2.10 9.59
N VAL A 29 0.63 1.46 9.98
CA VAL A 29 0.61 0.00 10.23
C VAL A 29 0.01 -0.64 9.00
N LEU A 30 0.77 -1.53 8.35
CA LEU A 30 0.26 -2.29 7.23
C LEU A 30 -0.86 -3.21 7.68
N SER A 31 -1.95 -3.21 6.91
CA SER A 31 -3.03 -4.18 7.10
C SER A 31 -2.48 -5.61 7.04
N GLY A 32 -3.10 -6.54 7.75
CA GLY A 32 -2.68 -7.94 7.83
C GLY A 32 -2.71 -8.71 6.51
N ARG A 33 -3.22 -8.09 5.43
CA ARG A 33 -3.23 -8.63 4.06
C ARG A 33 -2.41 -7.79 3.08
N LYS A 34 -1.61 -6.83 3.53
CA LYS A 34 -0.85 -5.95 2.65
C LYS A 34 0.64 -6.16 2.81
N VAL A 35 1.32 -6.49 1.72
CA VAL A 35 2.77 -6.37 1.60
C VAL A 35 3.08 -4.97 1.07
N ALA A 36 4.17 -4.37 1.55
CA ALA A 36 4.62 -3.11 0.99
C ALA A 36 6.09 -3.12 0.61
N VAL A 37 6.40 -2.42 -0.49
CA VAL A 37 7.77 -2.15 -0.93
C VAL A 37 8.01 -0.66 -0.81
N ARG A 38 9.03 -0.30 -0.03
CA ARG A 38 9.43 1.09 0.18
C ARG A 38 10.71 1.37 -0.58
N PHE A 39 10.68 2.40 -1.43
CA PHE A 39 11.85 2.90 -2.14
C PHE A 39 12.32 4.21 -1.49
N TRP A 40 13.56 4.24 -1.03
CA TRP A 40 14.22 5.42 -0.50
C TRP A 40 15.13 6.04 -1.56
N LYS A 41 14.93 7.32 -1.84
CA LYS A 41 15.87 8.10 -2.66
C LYS A 41 17.06 8.47 -1.79
N VAL A 42 18.22 7.86 -2.03
CA VAL A 42 19.42 8.10 -1.23
C VAL A 42 20.07 9.41 -1.70
N PRO A 43 20.10 10.47 -0.86
CA PRO A 43 20.45 11.82 -1.33
C PRO A 43 21.94 11.98 -1.66
N ILE A 44 22.82 11.09 -1.19
CA ILE A 44 24.29 11.28 -1.26
C ILE A 44 24.92 10.49 -2.41
N VAL A 45 24.33 9.38 -2.85
CA VAL A 45 24.97 8.44 -3.80
C VAL A 45 24.13 8.24 -5.09
N GLY A 46 22.96 8.87 -5.20
CA GLY A 46 22.10 8.73 -6.38
C GLY A 46 21.51 7.33 -6.57
N GLY A 47 21.38 6.57 -5.47
CA GLY A 47 20.84 5.21 -5.46
C GLY A 47 19.41 5.13 -4.94
N ILE A 48 18.70 4.07 -5.33
CA ILE A 48 17.41 3.70 -4.76
C ILE A 48 17.66 2.56 -3.77
N SER A 49 17.30 2.74 -2.50
CA SER A 49 17.29 1.66 -1.52
C SER A 49 15.89 1.09 -1.41
N GLN A 50 15.76 -0.24 -1.46
CA GLN A 50 14.48 -0.94 -1.37
C GLN A 50 14.36 -1.67 -0.03
N SER A 51 13.16 -1.68 0.54
CA SER A 51 12.83 -2.49 1.73
C SER A 51 11.46 -3.13 1.55
N LEU A 52 11.40 -4.44 1.74
CA LEU A 52 10.17 -5.23 1.69
C LEU A 52 9.60 -5.37 3.11
N PHE A 53 8.30 -5.17 3.26
CA PHE A 53 7.57 -5.29 4.52
C PHE A 53 6.47 -6.32 4.39
N SER A 54 6.55 -7.34 5.25
CA SER A 54 5.49 -8.34 5.42
C SER A 54 4.22 -7.73 6.01
N PRO A 55 3.06 -8.41 5.86
CA PRO A 55 1.80 -7.94 6.41
C PRO A 55 1.84 -7.77 7.93
N GLY A 56 1.15 -6.75 8.44
CA GLY A 56 1.13 -6.42 9.87
C GLY A 56 2.36 -5.64 10.39
N ASN A 57 3.37 -5.41 9.56
CA ASN A 57 4.52 -4.61 9.96
C ASN A 57 4.18 -3.12 10.06
N ARG A 58 4.82 -2.44 11.02
CA ARG A 58 4.79 -0.98 11.10
C ARG A 58 5.84 -0.40 10.15
N VAL A 59 5.41 0.50 9.28
CA VAL A 59 6.26 1.16 8.28
C VAL A 59 6.28 2.66 8.54
N TYR A 60 7.48 3.23 8.46
CA TYR A 60 7.64 4.68 8.46
C TYR A 60 7.73 5.16 7.02
N HIS A 61 6.75 5.96 6.59
CA HIS A 61 6.69 6.56 5.26
C HIS A 61 6.89 8.07 5.37
N TYR A 62 7.84 8.56 4.59
CA TYR A 62 8.11 9.99 4.44
C TYR A 62 7.94 10.36 2.97
N PRO A 63 6.84 11.03 2.57
CA PRO A 63 6.46 11.20 1.16
C PRO A 63 7.48 12.01 0.35
N PHE A 64 8.31 12.82 1.01
CA PHE A 64 9.32 13.65 0.35
C PHE A 64 10.62 12.90 0.01
N VAL A 65 10.88 11.76 0.64
CA VAL A 65 12.15 11.02 0.53
C VAL A 65 11.98 9.52 0.27
N SER A 66 10.76 9.02 0.41
CA SER A 66 10.41 7.62 0.17
C SER A 66 9.08 7.48 -0.56
N GLU A 67 8.99 6.49 -1.43
CA GLU A 67 7.75 6.06 -2.08
C GLU A 67 7.36 4.69 -1.48
N LEU A 68 6.07 4.50 -1.17
CA LEU A 68 5.54 3.27 -0.59
C LEU A 68 4.52 2.68 -1.56
N TYR A 69 4.77 1.45 -2.02
CA TYR A 69 3.86 0.70 -2.85
C TYR A 69 3.26 -0.43 -2.03
N GLU A 70 1.95 -0.44 -1.88
CA GLU A 70 1.22 -1.51 -1.20
C GLU A 70 0.58 -2.45 -2.21
N MET A 71 0.68 -3.75 -1.94
CA MET A 71 0.01 -4.80 -2.68
C MET A 71 -0.80 -5.64 -1.71
N GLU A 72 -2.07 -5.88 -2.05
CA GLU A 72 -2.88 -6.84 -1.31
C GLU A 72 -2.44 -8.26 -1.67
N VAL A 73 -2.20 -9.05 -0.64
CA VAL A 73 -1.75 -10.44 -0.69
C VAL A 73 -2.90 -11.27 -0.13
N GLY A 74 -3.33 -12.26 -0.91
CA GLY A 74 -4.47 -13.08 -0.58
C GLY A 74 -5.15 -13.68 -1.80
N ILE A 75 -6.25 -14.37 -1.52
CA ILE A 75 -7.09 -15.00 -2.53
C ILE A 75 -8.00 -13.93 -3.13
N HIS A 76 -7.93 -13.79 -4.44
CA HIS A 76 -8.78 -12.91 -5.23
C HIS A 76 -9.63 -13.75 -6.17
N ASP A 77 -10.93 -13.49 -6.18
CA ASP A 77 -11.89 -14.10 -7.08
C ASP A 77 -12.21 -13.13 -8.21
N PHE A 78 -12.04 -13.59 -9.45
CA PHE A 78 -12.44 -12.89 -10.65
C PHE A 78 -13.45 -13.73 -11.41
N SER A 79 -14.68 -13.23 -11.52
CA SER A 79 -15.74 -13.86 -12.32
C SER A 79 -15.83 -13.22 -13.70
N PHE A 80 -15.76 -14.02 -14.76
CA PHE A 80 -15.92 -13.54 -16.14
C PHE A 80 -17.40 -13.48 -16.52
N SER A 81 -17.99 -12.28 -16.57
CA SER A 81 -19.26 -12.00 -17.25
C SER A 81 -19.03 -10.95 -18.33
N THR A 82 -19.49 -11.17 -19.57
CA THR A 82 -18.98 -10.41 -20.73
C THR A 82 -19.79 -9.16 -21.06
N ARG A 83 -19.29 -7.97 -20.69
CA ARG A 83 -18.87 -6.87 -21.61
C ARG A 83 -18.39 -5.62 -20.83
N PRO A 84 -17.49 -4.79 -21.41
CA PRO A 84 -16.78 -3.72 -20.71
C PRO A 84 -17.60 -2.48 -20.35
N ASN A 85 -18.93 -2.55 -20.46
CA ASN A 85 -19.87 -1.47 -20.12
C ASN A 85 -21.28 -2.00 -19.81
N SER A 86 -21.42 -3.28 -19.48
CA SER A 86 -22.73 -3.88 -19.21
C SER A 86 -22.56 -4.90 -18.10
N ALA A 87 -22.97 -4.51 -16.89
CA ALA A 87 -23.10 -5.41 -15.76
C ALA A 87 -24.03 -6.58 -16.13
N ASP A 88 -23.56 -7.79 -15.81
CA ASP A 88 -24.35 -8.99 -15.53
C ASP A 88 -25.08 -9.70 -16.68
N GLY A 89 -24.36 -10.65 -17.32
CA GLY A 89 -24.95 -11.74 -18.10
C GLY A 89 -24.00 -12.95 -18.20
N PRO A 90 -24.50 -14.20 -18.14
CA PRO A 90 -23.66 -15.41 -18.13
C PRO A 90 -23.09 -15.74 -19.52
N LEU A 91 -21.95 -16.46 -19.57
CA LEU A 91 -21.24 -16.78 -20.82
C LEU A 91 -22.04 -17.80 -21.64
N GLN A 92 -22.62 -17.38 -22.76
CA GLN A 92 -23.29 -18.31 -23.68
C GLN A 92 -22.27 -18.80 -24.72
N THR A 93 -22.12 -20.11 -24.84
CA THR A 93 -21.32 -20.76 -25.88
C THR A 93 -22.10 -21.93 -26.49
N ARG A 94 -21.64 -22.45 -27.63
CA ARG A 94 -22.22 -23.63 -28.26
C ARG A 94 -21.29 -24.81 -28.04
N ALA A 95 -21.83 -25.87 -27.43
CA ALA A 95 -21.11 -27.12 -27.23
C ALA A 95 -20.90 -27.87 -28.56
N LEU A 96 -19.99 -28.84 -28.57
CA LEU A 96 -19.61 -29.60 -29.76
C LEU A 96 -20.77 -30.41 -30.37
N ASP A 97 -21.81 -30.67 -29.58
CA ASP A 97 -23.05 -31.33 -29.96
C ASP A 97 -24.08 -30.38 -30.61
N GLY A 98 -23.75 -29.08 -30.71
CA GLY A 98 -24.62 -28.05 -31.27
C GLY A 98 -25.55 -27.39 -30.26
N ASN A 99 -25.55 -27.82 -29.00
CA ASN A 99 -26.40 -27.25 -27.95
C ASN A 99 -25.85 -25.92 -27.44
N GLU A 100 -26.74 -24.98 -27.10
CA GLU A 100 -26.37 -23.73 -26.44
C GLU A 100 -26.23 -23.98 -24.93
N VAL A 101 -25.09 -23.58 -24.39
CA VAL A 101 -24.73 -23.76 -22.98
C VAL A 101 -24.33 -22.44 -22.38
N THR A 102 -24.83 -22.22 -21.17
CA THR A 102 -24.54 -21.05 -20.36
C THR A 102 -23.54 -21.44 -19.29
N LEU A 103 -22.41 -20.74 -19.25
CA LEU A 103 -21.29 -20.99 -18.36
C LEU A 103 -21.13 -19.82 -17.39
N GLU A 104 -20.86 -20.15 -16.14
CA GLU A 104 -20.39 -19.22 -15.12
C GLU A 104 -18.97 -19.65 -14.76
N VAL A 105 -18.00 -18.77 -14.98
CA VAL A 105 -16.59 -19.06 -14.78
C VAL A 105 -16.04 -18.13 -13.71
N THR A 106 -15.68 -18.72 -12.57
CA THR A 106 -14.97 -18.05 -11.48
C THR A 106 -13.52 -18.50 -11.50
N VAL A 107 -12.60 -17.54 -11.60
CA VAL A 107 -11.16 -17.77 -11.49
C VAL A 107 -10.70 -17.23 -10.14
N THR A 108 -10.31 -18.16 -9.28
CA THR A 108 -9.70 -17.87 -7.98
C THR A 108 -8.18 -17.92 -8.14
N TYR A 109 -7.48 -16.85 -7.78
CA TYR A 109 -6.02 -16.78 -7.79
C TYR A 109 -5.47 -16.24 -6.47
N GLU A 110 -4.26 -16.67 -6.10
CA GLU A 110 -3.58 -16.23 -4.89
C GLU A 110 -2.29 -15.50 -5.26
N ILE A 111 -2.09 -14.30 -4.71
CA ILE A 111 -0.81 -13.59 -4.77
C ILE A 111 -0.06 -13.97 -3.48
N SER A 112 1.09 -14.64 -3.61
CA SER A 112 1.93 -15.13 -2.51
C SER A 112 3.33 -14.52 -2.54
#